data_AF-A0A6L5FNG6-F1
#
_entry.id   AF-A0A6L5FNG6-F1
#
_cell.length_a   1.000
_cell.length_b   1.000
_cell.length_c   1.000
_cell.angle_alpha   90.00
_cell.angle_beta   90.00
_cell.angle_gamma   90.00
#
_symmetry.space_group_name_H-M   'P 1'
#
loop_
_entity.id
_entity.type
_entity.pdbx_description
1 polymer ?
#
loop_
_entity_poly.entity_id
_entity_poly.type
_entity_poly.pdbx_seq_one_letter_code
_entity_poly.pdbx_strand_id
1 'polypeptide(L)'
;MIQVAKHAALLVLAGSLISSNAIGEEDQSQKELGDGILVGQGVVCDTVQQVARFTALVGNSSDVEVAVKTVNTEVNNPLACGVVLAAFVRGNDVTEVRAAQQPMKVVEITILAVPVGDQWHFVSPLKQYAAFPVTGVEI
;
A
#
# COMPACT_ATOMS: atom_id res chain seq x y z
N MET A 1 8.65 17.85 57.95
CA MET A 1 9.36 19.07 57.49
C MET A 1 8.67 19.47 56.18
N ILE A 2 7.72 20.42 56.17
CA ILE A 2 7.93 21.90 56.07
C ILE A 2 8.67 22.20 54.75
N GLN A 3 8.16 22.92 53.74
CA GLN A 3 7.35 24.13 53.76
C GLN A 3 6.64 24.37 52.40
N VAL A 4 5.49 25.04 52.49
CA VAL A 4 4.72 25.65 51.39
C VAL A 4 5.43 26.94 50.94
N ALA A 5 5.50 27.20 49.63
CA ALA A 5 5.70 28.55 49.11
C ALA A 5 4.86 28.76 47.84
N LYS A 6 3.69 29.37 48.04
CA LYS A 6 2.93 30.16 47.05
C LYS A 6 3.85 31.23 46.46
N HIS A 7 3.90 31.40 45.14
CA HIS A 7 3.94 32.72 44.51
C HIS A 7 3.26 32.64 43.15
N ALA A 8 2.31 33.55 42.96
CA ALA A 8 1.51 33.72 41.77
C ALA A 8 2.23 34.60 40.73
N ALA A 9 1.89 34.34 39.46
CA ALA A 9 1.78 35.26 38.34
C ALA A 9 3.01 36.05 37.88
N LEU A 10 3.42 35.80 36.63
CA LEU A 10 3.51 36.86 35.62
C LEU A 10 3.29 36.27 34.22
N LEU A 11 2.31 36.80 33.49
CA LEU A 11 2.15 36.59 32.05
C LEU A 11 3.37 37.18 31.31
N VAL A 12 4.00 36.38 30.45
CA VAL A 12 4.64 36.90 29.24
C VAL A 12 4.21 36.02 28.07
N LEU A 13 3.33 36.58 27.24
CA LEU A 13 3.04 36.12 25.89
C LEU A 13 4.31 36.30 25.05
N ALA A 14 4.97 35.19 24.75
CA ALA A 14 5.89 35.11 23.61
C ALA A 14 5.59 33.78 22.92
N GLY A 15 4.76 33.84 21.88
CA GLY A 15 4.50 32.72 21.00
C GLY A 15 5.78 32.36 20.26
N SER A 16 6.46 31.31 20.72
CA SER A 16 7.51 30.67 19.95
C SER A 16 6.85 29.90 18.81
N LEU A 17 7.04 30.41 17.59
CA LEU A 17 6.80 29.67 16.35
C LEU A 17 7.69 28.42 16.38
N ILE A 18 7.13 27.28 16.78
CA ILE A 18 7.76 26.00 16.51
C ILE A 18 7.49 25.73 15.04
N SER A 19 8.47 26.01 14.18
CA SER A 19 8.50 25.49 12.82
C SER A 19 8.62 23.98 12.92
N SER A 20 7.47 23.28 12.95
CA SER A 20 7.45 21.84 12.77
C SER A 20 7.96 21.55 11.36
N ASN A 21 9.23 21.14 11.26
CA ASN A 21 9.69 20.46 10.07
C ASN A 21 8.88 19.16 9.99
N ALA A 22 7.92 19.12 9.06
CA ALA A 22 7.21 17.92 8.72
C ALA A 22 8.24 16.89 8.25
N ILE A 23 8.47 15.89 9.09
CA ILE A 23 9.00 14.59 8.67
C ILE A 23 7.86 14.03 7.83
N GLY A 24 8.01 14.03 6.51
CA GLY A 24 7.05 13.39 5.63
C GLY A 24 7.02 11.91 5.95
N GLU A 25 5.97 11.45 6.60
CA GLU A 25 5.58 10.05 6.55
C GLU A 25 5.23 9.78 5.08
N GLU A 26 6.09 9.02 4.40
CA GLU A 26 5.79 8.48 3.07
C GLU A 26 4.64 7.48 3.24
N ASP A 27 3.42 8.01 3.28
CA ASP A 27 2.22 7.22 3.11
C ASP A 27 2.36 6.51 1.76
N GLN A 28 2.46 5.19 1.76
CA GLN A 28 2.47 4.32 0.57
C GLN A 28 1.08 4.31 -0.11
N SER A 29 0.45 5.48 -0.19
CA SER A 29 -0.81 5.73 -0.83
C SER A 29 -0.58 6.02 -2.30
N GLN A 30 -1.36 5.33 -3.10
CA GLN A 30 -1.39 5.43 -4.55
C GLN A 30 -1.59 6.88 -4.96
N LYS A 31 -0.76 7.37 -5.89
CA LYS A 31 -0.87 8.74 -6.39
C LYS A 31 -1.76 8.76 -7.63
N GLU A 32 -2.87 9.50 -7.56
CA GLU A 32 -3.67 9.83 -8.74
C GLU A 32 -2.91 10.79 -9.67
N LEU A 33 -2.88 10.47 -10.96
CA LEU A 33 -2.26 11.28 -12.02
C LEU A 33 -3.30 12.04 -12.89
N GLY A 34 -4.59 11.89 -12.59
CA GLY A 34 -5.71 12.37 -13.42
C GLY A 34 -6.38 11.23 -14.17
N ASP A 35 -7.62 11.43 -14.62
CA ASP A 35 -8.42 10.48 -15.41
C ASP A 35 -8.57 9.06 -14.81
N GLY A 36 -8.50 8.94 -13.48
CA GLY A 36 -8.58 7.66 -12.78
C GLY A 36 -7.32 6.79 -12.90
N ILE A 37 -6.22 7.33 -13.43
CA ILE A 37 -4.92 6.66 -13.47
C ILE A 37 -4.23 6.82 -12.11
N LEU A 38 -3.84 5.69 -11.54
CA LEU A 38 -3.09 5.57 -10.30
C LEU A 38 -1.64 5.17 -10.60
N VAL A 39 -0.72 5.68 -9.80
CA VAL A 39 0.63 5.14 -9.68
C VAL A 39 0.79 4.50 -8.31
N GLY A 40 1.28 3.27 -8.29
CA GLY A 40 1.52 2.54 -7.05
C GLY A 40 2.50 1.41 -7.23
N GLN A 41 3.11 1.02 -6.12
CA GLN A 41 3.95 -0.16 -6.02
C GLN A 41 3.22 -1.23 -5.20
N GLY A 42 3.23 -2.47 -5.66
CA GLY A 42 2.62 -3.57 -4.93
C GLY A 42 2.75 -4.90 -5.64
N VAL A 43 2.22 -5.96 -5.03
CA VAL A 43 2.15 -7.27 -5.68
C VAL A 43 0.94 -7.33 -6.61
N VAL A 44 1.21 -7.68 -7.85
CA VAL A 44 0.20 -7.98 -8.88
C VAL A 44 0.30 -9.46 -9.24
N CYS A 45 -0.83 -10.07 -9.55
CA CYS A 45 -0.90 -11.48 -9.97
C CYS A 45 -1.88 -11.68 -11.14
N ASP A 46 -1.69 -12.77 -11.89
CA ASP A 46 -2.53 -13.13 -13.04
C ASP A 46 -3.98 -13.46 -12.66
N THR A 47 -4.23 -13.90 -11.43
CA THR A 47 -5.56 -14.38 -10.98
C THR A 47 -5.90 -13.95 -9.56
N VAL A 48 -7.21 -13.92 -9.27
CA VAL A 48 -7.76 -13.66 -7.93
C VAL A 48 -7.26 -14.68 -6.90
N GLN A 49 -7.16 -15.96 -7.28
CA GLN A 49 -6.73 -17.03 -6.37
C GLN A 49 -5.27 -16.86 -5.95
N GLN A 50 -4.41 -16.41 -6.86
CA GLN A 50 -3.01 -16.12 -6.56
C GLN A 50 -2.88 -14.94 -5.60
N VAL A 51 -3.66 -13.87 -5.76
CA VAL A 51 -3.71 -12.74 -4.80
C VAL A 51 -4.16 -13.24 -3.42
N ALA A 52 -5.24 -14.03 -3.35
CA ALA A 52 -5.73 -14.59 -2.10
C ALA A 52 -4.65 -15.46 -1.42
N ARG A 53 -3.97 -16.31 -2.18
CA ARG A 53 -2.88 -17.15 -1.67
C ARG A 53 -1.71 -16.31 -1.15
N PHE A 54 -1.30 -15.30 -1.91
CA PHE A 54 -0.25 -14.36 -1.51
C PHE A 54 -0.60 -13.66 -0.18
N THR A 55 -1.80 -13.09 -0.07
CA THR A 55 -2.24 -12.39 1.16
C THR A 55 -2.26 -13.30 2.39
N ALA A 56 -2.63 -14.58 2.22
CA ALA A 56 -2.57 -15.57 3.29
C ALA A 56 -1.13 -15.91 3.71
N LEU A 57 -0.16 -15.93 2.78
CA LEU A 57 1.24 -16.21 3.10
C LEU A 57 1.90 -15.06 3.87
N VAL A 58 1.70 -13.82 3.42
CA VAL A 58 2.24 -12.64 4.10
C VAL A 58 1.62 -12.45 5.48
N GLY A 59 0.31 -12.75 5.63
CA GLY A 59 -0.36 -12.74 6.93
C GLY A 59 0.26 -13.72 7.95
N ASN A 60 0.93 -14.78 7.48
CA ASN A 60 1.61 -15.76 8.32
C ASN A 60 3.10 -15.43 8.54
N SER A 61 3.49 -14.15 8.41
CA SER A 61 4.86 -13.65 8.59
C SER A 61 5.87 -14.10 7.52
N SER A 62 5.41 -14.51 6.34
CA SER A 62 6.31 -14.74 5.21
C SER A 62 6.78 -13.40 4.64
N ASP A 63 8.06 -13.32 4.30
CA ASP A 63 8.60 -12.23 3.48
C ASP A 63 7.87 -12.16 2.12
N VAL A 64 7.72 -10.94 1.58
CA VAL A 64 6.97 -10.70 0.33
C VAL A 64 7.57 -11.47 -0.85
N GLU A 65 8.90 -11.51 -0.99
CA GLU A 65 9.56 -12.21 -2.08
C GLU A 65 9.39 -13.73 -1.95
N VAL A 66 9.47 -14.23 -0.71
CA VAL A 66 9.21 -15.65 -0.42
C VAL A 66 7.78 -16.01 -0.78
N ALA A 67 6.80 -15.20 -0.37
CA ALA A 67 5.39 -15.44 -0.67
C ALA A 67 5.11 -15.44 -2.18
N VAL A 68 5.65 -14.47 -2.93
CA VAL A 68 5.55 -14.43 -4.40
C VAL A 68 6.16 -15.68 -5.02
N LYS A 69 7.38 -16.06 -4.61
CA LYS A 69 8.05 -17.25 -5.13
C LYS A 69 7.25 -18.52 -4.85
N THR A 70 6.67 -18.64 -3.65
CA THR A 70 5.81 -19.77 -3.29
C THR A 70 4.61 -19.85 -4.21
N VAL A 71 3.86 -18.76 -4.42
CA VAL A 71 2.69 -18.75 -5.32
C VAL A 71 3.10 -19.14 -6.74
N ASN A 72 4.17 -18.53 -7.27
CA ASN A 72 4.66 -18.79 -8.63
C ASN A 72 5.08 -20.26 -8.82
N THR A 73 5.67 -20.86 -7.77
CA THR A 73 6.04 -22.28 -7.76
C THR A 73 4.81 -23.18 -7.73
N GLU A 74 3.82 -22.88 -6.88
CA GLU A 74 2.58 -23.64 -6.73
C GLU A 74 1.80 -23.75 -8.06
N VAL A 75 1.87 -22.73 -8.91
CA VAL A 75 1.19 -22.70 -10.21
C VAL A 75 2.09 -23.02 -11.41
N ASN A 76 3.36 -23.41 -11.18
CA ASN A 76 4.36 -23.68 -12.22
C ASN A 76 4.53 -22.54 -13.24
N ASN A 77 4.38 -21.28 -12.82
CA ASN A 77 4.62 -20.12 -13.65
C ASN A 77 5.47 -19.10 -12.87
N PRO A 78 6.75 -18.89 -13.24
CA PRO A 78 7.66 -18.02 -12.51
C PRO A 78 7.27 -16.54 -12.53
N LEU A 79 6.32 -16.15 -13.39
CA LEU A 79 5.84 -14.77 -13.56
C LEU A 79 4.39 -14.57 -13.12
N ALA A 80 3.78 -15.55 -12.45
CA ALA A 80 2.37 -15.49 -12.06
C ALA A 80 2.02 -14.34 -11.11
N CYS A 81 2.96 -13.97 -10.24
CA CYS A 81 2.92 -12.81 -9.37
C CYS A 81 4.28 -12.09 -9.38
N GLY A 82 4.27 -10.78 -9.11
CA GLY A 82 5.48 -9.99 -8.95
C GLY A 82 5.21 -8.66 -8.23
N VAL A 83 6.26 -8.11 -7.60
CA VAL A 83 6.24 -6.74 -7.09
C VAL A 83 6.49 -5.79 -8.25
N VAL A 84 5.55 -4.88 -8.51
CA VAL A 84 5.60 -3.98 -9.67
C VAL A 84 5.27 -2.56 -9.22
N LEU A 85 6.08 -1.60 -9.68
CA LEU A 85 5.70 -0.18 -9.73
C LEU A 85 5.04 0.06 -11.09
N ALA A 86 3.79 0.52 -11.10
CA ALA A 86 3.03 0.69 -12.34
C ALA A 86 2.16 1.94 -12.30
N ALA A 87 1.86 2.45 -13.49
CA ALA A 87 0.70 3.29 -13.74
C ALA A 87 -0.45 2.39 -14.22
N PHE A 88 -1.60 2.47 -13.57
CA PHE A 88 -2.72 1.56 -13.79
C PHE A 88 -4.07 2.23 -13.54
N VAL A 89 -5.14 1.63 -14.03
CA VAL A 89 -6.52 1.98 -13.65
C VAL A 89 -7.12 0.86 -12.80
N ARG A 90 -7.93 1.23 -11.81
CA ARG A 90 -8.71 0.25 -11.02
C ARG A 90 -9.97 -0.13 -11.78
N GLY A 91 -10.22 -1.43 -11.85
CA GLY A 91 -11.46 -2.02 -12.32
C GLY A 91 -12.37 -2.38 -11.16
N ASN A 92 -13.10 -3.48 -11.30
CA ASN A 92 -14.08 -3.93 -10.31
C ASN A 92 -13.40 -4.55 -9.08
N ASP A 93 -13.98 -4.30 -7.90
CA ASP A 93 -13.77 -5.13 -6.72
C ASP A 93 -14.33 -6.53 -7.00
N VAL A 94 -13.50 -7.57 -6.89
CA VAL A 94 -13.88 -8.94 -7.29
C VAL A 94 -14.32 -9.78 -6.08
N THR A 95 -13.55 -9.69 -4.99
CA THR A 95 -13.83 -10.42 -3.74
C THR A 95 -13.09 -9.76 -2.58
N GLU A 96 -13.47 -10.11 -1.35
CA GLU A 96 -12.71 -9.78 -0.16
C GLU A 96 -11.93 -11.00 0.32
N VAL A 97 -10.72 -10.77 0.83
CA VAL A 97 -9.85 -11.78 1.44
C VAL A 97 -9.42 -11.29 2.81
N ARG A 98 -9.31 -12.22 3.77
CA ARG A 98 -8.78 -11.91 5.09
C ARG A 98 -7.25 -12.03 5.05
N ALA A 99 -6.56 -10.89 5.14
CA ALA A 99 -5.15 -10.90 5.54
C ALA A 99 -5.06 -10.82 7.08
N ALA A 100 -3.95 -11.27 7.65
CA ALA A 100 -3.82 -11.38 9.11
C ALA A 100 -3.92 -10.02 9.84
N GLN A 101 -3.58 -8.93 9.16
CA GLN A 101 -3.56 -7.58 9.74
C GLN A 101 -4.88 -6.83 9.53
N GLN A 102 -5.53 -7.00 8.37
CA GLN A 102 -6.78 -6.33 8.02
C GLN A 102 -7.48 -7.02 6.84
N PRO A 103 -8.81 -6.85 6.68
CA PRO A 103 -9.50 -7.27 5.47
C PRO A 103 -8.97 -6.52 4.25
N MET A 104 -8.79 -7.25 3.14
CA MET A 104 -8.31 -6.72 1.87
C MET A 104 -9.34 -7.02 0.78
N LYS A 105 -9.52 -6.11 -0.17
CA LYS A 105 -10.23 -6.36 -1.41
C LYS A 105 -9.27 -6.84 -2.48
N VAL A 106 -9.63 -7.89 -3.21
CA VAL A 106 -8.97 -8.25 -4.46
C VAL A 106 -9.67 -7.50 -5.59
N VAL A 107 -8.91 -6.71 -6.31
CA VAL A 107 -9.39 -5.76 -7.32
C VAL A 107 -8.75 -6.10 -8.65
N GLU A 108 -9.53 -6.06 -9.72
CA GLU A 108 -8.99 -6.08 -11.08
C GLU A 108 -8.29 -4.75 -11.37
N ILE A 109 -7.08 -4.79 -11.91
CA ILE A 109 -6.36 -3.60 -12.37
C ILE A 109 -5.98 -3.78 -13.83
N THR A 110 -5.88 -2.66 -14.55
CA THR A 110 -5.30 -2.64 -15.89
C THR A 110 -4.02 -1.81 -15.86
N ILE A 111 -2.88 -2.47 -16.04
CA ILE A 111 -1.56 -1.83 -16.12
C ILE A 111 -1.43 -1.16 -17.49
N LEU A 112 -1.03 0.11 -17.48
CA LEU A 112 -0.87 0.94 -18.68
C LEU A 112 0.59 1.28 -18.95
N ALA A 113 1.40 1.45 -17.91
CA ALA A 113 2.82 1.73 -18.04
C ALA A 113 3.64 1.20 -16.86
N VAL A 114 4.92 0.92 -17.12
CA VAL A 114 5.92 0.53 -16.12
C VAL A 114 7.18 1.38 -16.29
N PRO A 115 7.94 1.66 -15.22
CA PRO A 115 9.18 2.40 -15.33
C PRO A 115 10.32 1.51 -15.86
N VAL A 116 11.15 2.05 -16.73
CA VAL A 116 12.44 1.47 -17.15
C VAL A 116 13.49 2.56 -16.96
N GLY A 117 14.28 2.44 -15.90
CA GLY A 117 15.08 3.58 -15.40
C GLY A 117 14.16 4.71 -14.95
N ASP A 118 14.44 5.93 -15.40
CA ASP A 118 13.66 7.13 -15.04
C ASP A 118 12.50 7.43 -16.02
N GLN A 119 12.28 6.55 -17.00
CA GLN A 119 11.28 6.73 -18.04
C GLN A 119 10.11 5.78 -17.88
N TRP A 120 8.90 6.29 -18.08
CA TRP A 120 7.69 5.46 -18.16
C TRP A 120 7.53 4.90 -19.57
N HIS A 121 7.34 3.59 -19.65
CA HIS A 121 7.06 2.89 -20.89
C HIS A 121 5.63 2.37 -20.89
N PHE A 122 4.85 2.82 -21.86
CA PHE A 122 3.52 2.26 -22.09
C PHE A 122 3.62 0.81 -22.53
N VAL A 123 2.71 0.00 -22.00
CA VAL A 123 2.56 -1.40 -22.37
C VAL A 123 1.20 -1.60 -23.02
N SER A 124 1.04 -2.69 -23.77
CA SER A 124 -0.30 -3.15 -24.14
C SER A 124 -1.10 -3.33 -22.84
N PRO A 125 -2.31 -2.74 -22.72
CA PRO A 125 -3.10 -2.80 -21.50
C PRO A 125 -3.18 -4.22 -20.94
N LEU A 126 -2.64 -4.41 -19.74
CA LEU A 126 -2.48 -5.74 -19.14
C LEU A 126 -3.37 -5.85 -17.93
N LYS A 127 -4.34 -6.74 -18.01
CA LYS A 127 -5.25 -7.06 -16.91
C LYS A 127 -4.54 -7.95 -15.89
N GLN A 128 -4.57 -7.53 -14.63
CA GLN A 128 -3.97 -8.22 -13.49
C GLN A 128 -4.88 -8.04 -12.27
N TYR A 129 -4.53 -8.63 -11.14
CA TYR A 129 -5.24 -8.49 -9.88
C TYR A 129 -4.28 -8.09 -8.76
N ALA A 130 -4.75 -7.25 -7.85
CA ALA A 130 -3.99 -6.82 -6.68
C ALA A 130 -4.89 -6.72 -5.44
N ALA A 131 -4.27 -6.78 -4.25
CA ALA A 131 -4.95 -6.61 -2.98
C ALA A 131 -4.87 -5.15 -2.51
N PHE A 132 -6.00 -4.59 -2.08
CA PHE A 132 -6.10 -3.23 -1.55
C PHE A 132 -6.74 -3.31 -0.15
N PRO A 133 -6.29 -2.51 0.84
CA PRO A 133 -6.98 -2.41 2.12
C PRO A 133 -8.45 -2.05 1.94
N VAL A 134 -9.34 -2.65 2.73
CA VAL A 134 -10.70 -2.11 2.88
C VAL A 134 -10.57 -0.84 3.72
N THR A 135 -10.80 0.33 3.12
CA THR A 135 -10.85 1.58 3.88
C THR A 135 -12.09 1.61 4.78
N GLY A 136 -11.93 2.03 6.04
CA GLY A 136 -13.04 2.31 6.95
C GLY A 136 -13.43 1.21 7.96
N VAL A 137 -12.55 0.27 8.30
CA VAL A 137 -12.79 -0.63 9.44
C VAL A 137 -12.13 -0.06 10.70
N GLU A 138 -12.72 1.01 11.23
CA GLU A 138 -12.59 1.34 12.65
C GLU A 138 -13.61 0.46 13.40
N ILE A 139 -13.14 -0.34 14.37
CA ILE A 139 -13.96 -0.91 15.43
C ILE A 139 -13.62 -0.22 16.74
#